data_AF-A0A3S4HRM1-F1
#
_entry.id   AF-A0A3S4HRM1-F1
#
_cell.length_a   1.000
_cell.length_b   1.000
_cell.length_c   1.000
_cell.angle_alpha   90.00
_cell.angle_beta   90.00
_cell.angle_gamma   90.00
#
_symmetry.space_group_name_H-M   'P 1'
#
loop_
_entity.id
_entity.type
_entity.pdbx_description
1 polymer ?
#
loop_
_entity_poly.entity_id
_entity_poly.type
_entity_poly.pdbx_seq_one_letter_code
_entity_poly.pdbx_strand_id
1 'polypeptide(L)'
;MLHSVGLDALATANDMNRNVLCTSNPYESQLHAEAYEWAKKISEHLLPRTRAYAEIWLDQKKVATTDEEPILGQTYLPRKFKTTVVIPPQNDIDLHANDMNFVAIAENGKLVGFNLLVGGGLSIEHGNKKTYARTASEFGYLPLEHTLAVAEAVVTTQRDWGNRTDRKNAKTKYTLERVGVETFKAEVERRAGIKFEPIRPYEFTGRGDRIGWVKGIDDKWHLTLFIENGRILDYPGRPLKTGLLEIAKVHQGEFRITANQNLIVASVPEDQKARIEKLARDHGLMNAVTPAARKTRWPASPSRPARWRWRKPSVSCRPLSTRWKG
;
A
#
# COMPACT_ATOMS: atom_id res chain seq x y z
N MET A 1 13.06 -15.22 8.33
CA MET A 1 12.83 -14.12 9.31
C MET A 1 11.46 -13.46 9.11
N LEU A 2 11.05 -13.03 7.91
CA LEU A 2 9.68 -12.50 7.70
C LEU A 2 8.62 -13.62 7.79
N HIS A 3 8.82 -14.72 7.07
CA HIS A 3 7.88 -15.83 7.03
C HIS A 3 7.58 -16.45 8.40
N SER A 4 8.57 -16.50 9.31
CA SER A 4 8.41 -17.05 10.65
C SER A 4 7.44 -16.25 11.54
N VAL A 5 7.06 -15.04 11.13
CA VAL A 5 6.07 -14.20 11.81
C VAL A 5 4.85 -13.92 10.91
N GLY A 6 4.63 -14.72 9.86
CA GLY A 6 3.49 -14.57 8.96
C GLY A 6 3.58 -13.39 7.99
N LEU A 7 4.78 -12.84 7.75
CA LEU A 7 5.01 -11.77 6.78
C LEU A 7 5.75 -12.26 5.54
N ASP A 8 5.50 -11.63 4.41
CA ASP A 8 6.21 -11.87 3.15
C ASP A 8 6.69 -10.55 2.50
N ALA A 9 7.51 -10.69 1.46
CA ALA A 9 7.96 -9.57 0.63
C ALA A 9 7.54 -9.72 -0.84
N LEU A 10 6.51 -10.54 -1.09
CA LEU A 10 6.00 -10.84 -2.42
C LEU A 10 5.37 -9.58 -3.03
N ALA A 11 5.58 -9.38 -4.34
CA ALA A 11 5.05 -8.23 -5.10
C ALA A 11 5.44 -6.81 -4.62
N THR A 12 6.30 -6.66 -3.62
CA THR A 12 6.64 -5.35 -3.02
C THR A 12 7.40 -4.39 -3.95
N ALA A 13 8.18 -4.90 -4.91
CA ALA A 13 9.13 -4.08 -5.69
C ALA A 13 9.12 -4.29 -7.23
N ASN A 14 8.31 -5.21 -7.76
CA ASN A 14 8.29 -5.59 -9.17
C ASN A 14 7.09 -4.98 -9.93
N ASP A 15 6.86 -5.44 -11.17
CA ASP A 15 5.75 -5.01 -12.03
C ASP A 15 4.48 -5.82 -11.74
N MET A 16 4.04 -5.71 -10.49
CA MET A 16 2.82 -6.30 -9.95
C MET A 16 2.05 -5.25 -9.13
N ASN A 17 0.94 -5.67 -8.53
CA ASN A 17 0.25 -4.87 -7.51
C ASN A 17 1.18 -4.67 -6.31
N ARG A 18 1.36 -3.41 -5.90
CA ARG A 18 2.09 -3.04 -4.70
C ARG A 18 1.19 -3.16 -3.48
N ASN A 19 1.74 -2.89 -2.29
CA ASN A 19 0.98 -2.85 -1.05
C ASN A 19 -0.33 -2.05 -1.22
N VAL A 20 -1.46 -2.67 -0.86
CA VAL A 20 -2.76 -2.03 -0.90
C VAL A 20 -2.88 -1.14 0.34
N LEU A 21 -3.15 0.15 0.14
CA LEU A 21 -3.32 1.08 1.26
C LEU A 21 -4.76 1.06 1.76
N CYS A 22 -4.95 1.27 3.07
CA CYS A 22 -6.24 1.55 3.69
C CYS A 22 -6.09 2.80 4.56
N THR A 23 -7.13 3.65 4.63
CA THR A 23 -7.17 4.77 5.57
C THR A 23 -6.86 4.28 6.99
N SER A 24 -5.86 4.89 7.63
CA SER A 24 -5.18 4.26 8.79
C SER A 24 -5.88 4.48 10.12
N ASN A 25 -6.65 5.57 10.23
CA ASN A 25 -7.31 6.00 11.47
C ASN A 25 -8.62 6.74 11.21
N PRO A 26 -9.66 6.04 10.71
CA PRO A 26 -10.96 6.63 10.49
C PRO A 26 -11.63 6.94 11.82
N TYR A 27 -12.54 7.91 11.79
CA TYR A 27 -13.37 8.25 12.95
C TYR A 27 -14.25 7.08 13.39
N GLU A 28 -14.64 6.22 12.44
CA GLU A 28 -15.49 5.06 12.65
C GLU A 28 -14.67 3.76 12.64
N SER A 29 -14.39 3.18 13.81
CA SER A 29 -13.60 1.95 13.96
C SER A 29 -14.24 0.71 13.29
N GLN A 30 -15.58 0.66 13.16
CA GLN A 30 -16.28 -0.44 12.50
C GLN A 30 -16.04 -0.40 10.98
N LEU A 31 -16.24 0.76 10.37
CA LEU A 31 -15.94 0.98 8.96
C LEU A 31 -14.46 0.73 8.63
N HIS A 32 -13.54 1.05 9.55
CA HIS A 32 -12.13 0.68 9.42
C HIS A 32 -11.93 -0.82 9.23
N ALA A 33 -12.56 -1.62 10.10
CA ALA A 33 -12.35 -3.07 10.10
C ALA A 33 -12.84 -3.68 8.78
N GLU A 34 -14.03 -3.29 8.33
CA GLU A 34 -14.58 -3.74 7.05
C GLU A 34 -13.72 -3.30 5.85
N ALA A 35 -13.33 -2.03 5.81
CA ALA A 35 -12.49 -1.50 4.74
C ALA A 35 -11.10 -2.13 4.71
N TYR A 36 -10.51 -2.39 5.89
CA TYR A 36 -9.24 -3.09 6.03
C TYR A 36 -9.33 -4.53 5.52
N GLU A 37 -10.39 -5.26 5.87
CA GLU A 37 -10.62 -6.62 5.37
C GLU A 37 -10.77 -6.62 3.84
N TRP A 38 -11.43 -5.62 3.25
CA TRP A 38 -11.47 -5.49 1.80
C TRP A 38 -10.11 -5.14 1.18
N ALA A 39 -9.32 -4.26 1.79
CA ALA A 39 -7.97 -3.98 1.34
C ALA A 39 -7.09 -5.25 1.36
N LYS A 40 -7.22 -6.07 2.40
CA LYS A 40 -6.57 -7.38 2.53
C LYS A 40 -7.02 -8.36 1.45
N LYS A 41 -8.34 -8.53 1.26
CA LYS A 41 -8.91 -9.39 0.20
C LYS A 41 -8.43 -8.96 -1.18
N ILE A 42 -8.41 -7.65 -1.49
CA ILE A 42 -7.90 -7.13 -2.75
C ILE A 42 -6.40 -7.44 -2.90
N SER A 43 -5.60 -7.24 -1.84
CA SER A 43 -4.18 -7.58 -1.86
C SER A 43 -3.96 -9.06 -2.19
N GLU A 44 -4.64 -9.95 -1.47
CA GLU A 44 -4.56 -11.41 -1.63
C GLU A 44 -5.04 -11.86 -3.01
N HIS A 45 -6.15 -11.29 -3.50
CA HIS A 45 -6.69 -11.59 -4.83
C HIS A 45 -5.72 -11.25 -5.95
N LEU A 46 -4.97 -10.16 -5.79
CA LEU A 46 -4.02 -9.65 -6.79
C LEU A 46 -2.58 -10.15 -6.59
N LEU A 47 -2.33 -11.06 -5.66
CA LEU A 47 -1.02 -11.70 -5.50
C LEU A 47 -0.73 -12.64 -6.69
N PRO A 48 0.56 -12.79 -7.06
CA PRO A 48 0.96 -13.82 -7.99
C PRO A 48 0.66 -15.20 -7.41
N ARG A 49 0.18 -16.11 -8.26
CA ARG A 49 -0.12 -17.51 -7.92
C ARG A 49 1.05 -18.46 -8.19
N THR A 50 2.17 -17.95 -8.69
CA THR A 50 3.43 -18.66 -8.93
C THR A 50 4.12 -19.10 -7.65
N ARG A 51 4.82 -20.23 -7.72
CA ARG A 51 5.53 -20.84 -6.59
C ARG A 51 6.94 -20.30 -6.42
N ALA A 52 7.44 -19.51 -7.37
CA ALA A 52 8.81 -19.03 -7.43
C ALA A 52 9.30 -18.38 -6.13
N TYR A 53 8.46 -17.63 -5.42
CA TYR A 53 8.85 -17.05 -4.13
C TYR A 53 9.12 -18.11 -3.06
N ALA A 54 8.25 -19.10 -2.95
CA ALA A 54 8.40 -20.18 -1.98
C ALA A 54 9.58 -21.09 -2.30
N GLU A 55 9.82 -21.37 -3.58
CA GLU A 55 10.95 -22.21 -4.03
C GLU A 55 12.31 -21.56 -3.77
N ILE A 56 12.42 -20.23 -3.95
CA ILE A 56 13.69 -19.52 -3.81
C ILE A 56 13.99 -19.16 -2.35
N TRP A 57 12.95 -18.76 -1.60
CA TRP A 57 13.15 -18.10 -0.29
C TRP A 57 12.65 -18.91 0.91
N LEU A 58 11.85 -19.96 0.68
CA LEU A 58 11.24 -20.78 1.74
C LEU A 58 11.68 -22.25 1.68
N ASP A 59 12.74 -22.57 0.93
CA ASP A 59 13.29 -23.93 0.75
C ASP A 59 12.24 -24.99 0.33
N GLN A 60 11.13 -24.57 -0.29
CA GLN A 60 10.12 -25.50 -0.75
C GLN A 60 10.60 -26.23 -2.01
N LYS A 61 10.29 -27.53 -2.10
CA LYS A 61 10.67 -28.34 -3.26
C LYS A 61 10.08 -27.72 -4.53
N LYS A 62 10.94 -27.57 -5.53
CA LYS A 62 10.53 -27.26 -6.89
C LYS A 62 9.62 -28.36 -7.40
N VAL A 63 8.41 -28.01 -7.76
CA VAL A 63 7.46 -28.94 -8.38
C VAL A 63 7.53 -28.72 -9.88
N ALA A 64 7.66 -29.79 -10.67
CA ALA A 64 7.68 -29.71 -12.12
C ALA A 64 6.24 -29.53 -12.66
N THR A 65 5.63 -28.40 -12.34
CA THR A 65 4.31 -27.99 -12.84
C THR A 65 4.44 -26.63 -13.51
N THR A 66 3.66 -26.41 -14.58
CA THR A 66 3.54 -25.08 -15.19
C THR A 66 2.76 -24.20 -14.23
N ASP A 67 3.41 -23.18 -13.66
CA ASP A 67 2.71 -22.18 -12.87
C ASP A 67 1.72 -21.40 -13.75
N GLU A 68 0.46 -21.33 -13.34
CA GLU A 68 -0.59 -20.54 -14.00
C GLU A 68 -0.80 -19.21 -13.27
N GLU A 69 -0.76 -18.10 -14.03
CA GLU A 69 -1.03 -16.75 -13.53
C GLU A 69 -2.29 -16.18 -14.20
N PRO A 70 -3.50 -16.50 -13.70
CA PRO A 70 -4.75 -16.17 -14.39
C PRO A 70 -5.01 -14.65 -14.47
N ILE A 71 -4.62 -13.90 -13.43
CA ILE A 71 -4.80 -12.45 -13.38
C ILE A 71 -3.61 -11.74 -14.01
N LEU A 72 -2.40 -12.03 -13.54
CA LEU A 72 -1.20 -11.28 -13.95
C LEU A 72 -0.68 -11.72 -15.32
N GLY A 73 -0.99 -12.95 -15.76
CA GLY A 73 -0.47 -13.54 -16.98
C GLY A 73 1.03 -13.87 -16.89
N GLN A 74 1.53 -14.61 -17.88
CA GLN A 74 2.95 -15.01 -17.94
C GLN A 74 3.94 -13.84 -17.94
N THR A 75 3.51 -12.67 -18.42
CA THR A 75 4.34 -11.47 -18.54
C THR A 75 4.06 -10.42 -17.46
N TYR A 76 3.27 -10.76 -16.44
CA TYR A 76 2.84 -9.85 -15.37
C TYR A 76 2.28 -8.53 -15.91
N LEU A 77 2.32 -7.44 -15.13
CA LEU A 77 1.84 -6.14 -15.58
C LEU A 77 2.92 -5.36 -16.36
N PRO A 78 2.54 -4.43 -17.25
CA PRO A 78 3.50 -3.58 -17.96
C PRO A 78 4.34 -2.69 -17.00
N ARG A 79 3.76 -2.36 -15.85
CA ARG A 79 4.40 -1.55 -14.80
C ARG A 79 3.75 -1.81 -13.44
N LYS A 80 4.45 -1.46 -12.35
CA LYS A 80 3.89 -1.42 -10.98
C LYS A 80 2.48 -0.83 -10.95
N PHE A 81 1.60 -1.50 -10.23
CA PHE A 81 0.21 -1.11 -10.04
C PHE A 81 -0.03 -0.81 -8.56
N LYS A 82 -0.78 0.24 -8.25
CA LYS A 82 -1.01 0.69 -6.87
C LYS A 82 -2.50 0.80 -6.61
N THR A 83 -2.92 0.25 -5.48
CA THR A 83 -4.33 0.15 -5.12
C THR A 83 -4.57 0.73 -3.73
N THR A 84 -5.70 1.40 -3.53
CA THR A 84 -6.10 1.92 -2.21
C THR A 84 -7.57 1.65 -1.91
N VAL A 85 -7.88 1.55 -0.62
CA VAL A 85 -9.21 1.63 -0.05
C VAL A 85 -9.25 2.87 0.85
N VAL A 86 -10.21 3.75 0.62
CA VAL A 86 -10.23 5.10 1.20
C VAL A 86 -11.50 5.27 2.00
N ILE A 87 -11.41 5.82 3.20
CA ILE A 87 -12.58 6.12 4.04
C ILE A 87 -12.74 7.65 4.14
N PRO A 88 -13.73 8.24 3.44
CA PRO A 88 -14.08 9.64 3.62
C PRO A 88 -14.37 10.00 5.09
N PRO A 89 -14.06 11.24 5.54
CA PRO A 89 -13.53 12.34 4.75
C PRO A 89 -11.99 12.41 4.69
N GLN A 90 -11.29 11.31 5.01
CA GLN A 90 -9.83 11.28 4.99
C GLN A 90 -9.31 10.77 3.64
N ASN A 91 -8.34 11.50 3.08
CA ASN A 91 -7.55 11.07 1.93
C ASN A 91 -6.06 10.98 2.31
N ASP A 92 -5.80 10.43 3.50
CA ASP A 92 -4.46 10.20 4.06
C ASP A 92 -3.59 9.32 3.14
N ILE A 93 -4.21 8.40 2.42
CA ILE A 93 -3.56 7.49 1.47
C ILE A 93 -3.23 8.12 0.09
N ASP A 94 -3.61 9.39 -0.12
CA ASP A 94 -3.43 10.17 -1.35
C ASP A 94 -3.87 9.45 -2.64
N LEU A 95 -5.18 9.18 -2.77
CA LEU A 95 -5.75 8.30 -3.81
C LEU A 95 -5.33 8.68 -5.24
N HIS A 96 -5.14 9.96 -5.54
CA HIS A 96 -4.76 10.43 -6.87
C HIS A 96 -3.32 10.04 -7.27
N ALA A 97 -2.53 9.49 -6.35
CA ALA A 97 -1.21 8.93 -6.64
C ALA A 97 -1.24 7.44 -7.06
N ASN A 98 -2.43 6.83 -7.12
CA ASN A 98 -2.62 5.39 -7.28
C ASN A 98 -3.47 5.04 -8.51
N ASP A 99 -3.28 3.82 -9.03
CA ASP A 99 -3.90 3.36 -10.26
C ASP A 99 -5.37 2.99 -10.07
N MET A 100 -5.74 2.43 -8.92
CA MET A 100 -7.08 1.95 -8.60
C MET A 100 -7.44 2.29 -7.15
N ASN A 101 -8.60 2.90 -6.95
CA ASN A 101 -9.00 3.40 -5.64
C ASN A 101 -10.46 3.06 -5.38
N PHE A 102 -10.73 2.46 -4.23
CA PHE A 102 -12.06 2.12 -3.74
C PHE A 102 -12.41 3.09 -2.61
N VAL A 103 -13.28 4.06 -2.88
CA VAL A 103 -13.76 5.00 -1.86
C VAL A 103 -14.97 4.38 -1.18
N ALA A 104 -14.81 4.05 0.10
CA ALA A 104 -15.81 3.41 0.93
C ALA A 104 -17.09 4.25 1.01
N ILE A 105 -18.22 3.62 0.71
CA ILE A 105 -19.54 4.19 0.93
C ILE A 105 -20.23 3.39 2.03
N ALA A 106 -20.64 4.09 3.08
CA ALA A 106 -21.29 3.51 4.23
C ALA A 106 -22.74 3.99 4.35
N GLU A 107 -23.61 3.08 4.79
CA GLU A 107 -24.98 3.38 5.21
C GLU A 107 -25.16 2.82 6.62
N ASN A 108 -25.71 3.62 7.53
CA ASN A 108 -25.93 3.23 8.93
C ASN A 108 -24.66 2.67 9.63
N GLY A 109 -23.48 3.21 9.30
CA GLY A 109 -22.19 2.79 9.87
C GLY A 109 -21.63 1.48 9.32
N LYS A 110 -22.26 0.89 8.29
CA LYS A 110 -21.79 -0.33 7.62
C LYS A 110 -21.39 -0.04 6.20
N LEU A 111 -20.33 -0.70 5.73
CA LEU A 111 -19.88 -0.59 4.35
C LEU A 111 -20.91 -1.25 3.42
N VAL A 112 -21.38 -0.52 2.40
CA VAL A 112 -22.36 -1.04 1.41
C VAL A 112 -21.78 -1.18 0.00
N GLY A 113 -20.70 -0.47 -0.30
CA GLY A 113 -20.01 -0.57 -1.57
C GLY A 113 -18.90 0.46 -1.70
N PHE A 114 -18.47 0.68 -2.95
CA PHE A 114 -17.37 1.57 -3.25
C PHE A 114 -17.64 2.44 -4.48
N ASN A 115 -17.23 3.70 -4.43
CA ASN A 115 -16.94 4.42 -5.67
C ASN A 115 -15.56 4.02 -6.17
N LEU A 116 -15.44 3.73 -7.47
CA LEU A 116 -14.18 3.41 -8.13
C LEU A 116 -13.57 4.65 -8.79
N LEU A 117 -12.30 4.94 -8.47
CA LEU A 117 -11.50 5.95 -9.17
C LEU A 117 -10.22 5.32 -9.75
N VAL A 118 -9.93 5.57 -11.04
CA VAL A 118 -8.85 4.91 -11.78
C VAL A 118 -7.88 5.89 -12.45
N GLY A 119 -6.59 5.54 -12.47
CA GLY A 119 -5.59 6.16 -13.34
C GLY A 119 -4.82 7.34 -12.75
N GLY A 120 -4.68 7.40 -11.44
CA GLY A 120 -3.77 8.33 -10.79
C GLY A 120 -2.30 7.95 -10.99
N GLY A 121 -1.40 8.93 -10.88
CA GLY A 121 0.04 8.65 -10.82
C GLY A 121 0.95 9.86 -11.05
N LEU A 122 1.95 9.99 -10.17
CA LEU A 122 2.75 11.23 -10.05
C LEU A 122 4.02 11.29 -10.89
N SER A 123 4.54 10.15 -11.38
CA SER A 123 5.87 10.10 -12.01
C SER A 123 5.94 10.95 -13.29
N ILE A 124 6.98 11.78 -13.39
CA ILE A 124 7.36 12.56 -14.58
C ILE A 124 8.86 12.37 -14.89
N GLU A 125 9.27 12.76 -16.08
CA GLU A 125 10.67 12.91 -16.48
C GLU A 125 10.92 14.38 -16.86
N HIS A 126 11.96 14.98 -16.27
CA HIS A 126 12.29 16.39 -16.52
C HIS A 126 12.53 16.64 -18.01
N GLY A 127 11.90 17.69 -18.55
CA GLY A 127 11.99 18.05 -19.97
C GLY A 127 11.15 17.18 -20.91
N ASN A 128 10.58 16.05 -20.46
CA ASN A 128 9.77 15.17 -21.29
C ASN A 128 8.27 15.45 -21.13
N LYS A 129 7.72 16.29 -22.00
CA LYS A 129 6.29 16.66 -22.03
C LYS A 129 5.34 15.48 -22.28
N LYS A 130 5.84 14.34 -22.78
CA LYS A 130 5.04 13.12 -22.94
C LYS A 130 4.77 12.42 -21.61
N THR A 131 5.47 12.82 -20.54
CA THR A 131 5.24 12.33 -19.17
C THR A 131 4.64 13.43 -18.30
N TYR A 132 3.56 13.11 -17.59
CA TYR A 132 2.82 14.07 -16.77
C TYR A 132 2.23 13.38 -15.54
N ALA A 133 2.02 14.12 -14.46
CA ALA A 133 1.20 13.66 -13.34
C ALA A 133 -0.28 13.67 -13.75
N ARG A 134 -1.07 12.73 -13.23
CA ARG A 134 -2.51 12.64 -13.51
C ARG A 134 -3.26 12.28 -12.24
N THR A 135 -4.42 12.90 -12.01
CA THR A 135 -5.38 12.51 -10.99
C THR A 135 -6.19 11.29 -11.45
N ALA A 136 -6.67 10.48 -10.51
CA ALA A 136 -7.61 9.41 -10.82
C ALA A 136 -8.98 9.98 -11.29
N SER A 137 -9.63 9.29 -12.22
CA SER A 137 -10.96 9.63 -12.75
C SER A 137 -12.02 8.70 -12.18
N GLU A 138 -13.19 9.23 -11.90
CA GLU A 138 -14.34 8.46 -11.43
C GLU A 138 -14.87 7.53 -12.52
N PHE A 139 -15.18 6.29 -12.15
CA PHE A 139 -15.84 5.32 -13.01
C PHE A 139 -17.31 5.17 -12.63
N GLY A 140 -17.59 5.06 -11.33
CA GLY A 140 -18.93 4.91 -10.79
C GLY A 140 -18.93 4.10 -9.49
N TYR A 141 -20.12 3.85 -8.97
CA TYR A 141 -20.34 3.03 -7.79
C TYR A 141 -20.46 1.54 -8.13
N LEU A 142 -20.02 0.69 -7.21
CA LEU A 142 -20.23 -0.76 -7.23
C LEU A 142 -20.64 -1.29 -5.84
N PRO A 143 -21.62 -2.21 -5.77
CA PRO A 143 -21.89 -3.01 -4.58
C PRO A 143 -20.69 -3.84 -4.12
N LEU A 144 -20.62 -4.13 -2.82
CA LEU A 144 -19.49 -4.84 -2.19
C LEU A 144 -19.14 -6.18 -2.84
N GLU A 145 -20.15 -6.97 -3.22
CA GLU A 145 -19.98 -8.30 -3.81
C GLU A 145 -19.18 -8.30 -5.12
N HIS A 146 -19.13 -7.17 -5.82
CA HIS A 146 -18.44 -7.03 -7.10
C HIS A 146 -17.00 -6.53 -6.97
N THR A 147 -16.53 -6.23 -5.75
CA THR A 147 -15.23 -5.58 -5.51
C THR A 147 -14.06 -6.32 -6.15
N LEU A 148 -13.96 -7.64 -5.95
CA LEU A 148 -12.84 -8.43 -6.49
C LEU A 148 -12.92 -8.61 -8.00
N ALA A 149 -14.13 -8.82 -8.54
CA ALA A 149 -14.36 -8.93 -9.99
C ALA A 149 -13.97 -7.62 -10.70
N VAL A 150 -14.33 -6.47 -10.13
CA VAL A 150 -13.93 -5.16 -10.64
C VAL A 150 -12.42 -4.94 -10.50
N ALA A 151 -11.82 -5.27 -9.37
CA ALA A 151 -10.38 -5.15 -9.17
C ALA A 151 -9.59 -5.94 -10.23
N GLU A 152 -9.99 -7.19 -10.47
CA GLU A 152 -9.42 -8.04 -11.51
C GLU A 152 -9.66 -7.48 -12.92
N ALA A 153 -10.87 -7.00 -13.20
CA ALA A 153 -11.20 -6.39 -14.49
C ALA A 153 -10.31 -5.17 -14.80
N VAL A 154 -10.11 -4.27 -13.85
CA VAL A 154 -9.21 -3.10 -14.03
C VAL A 154 -7.77 -3.56 -14.27
N VAL A 155 -7.27 -4.50 -13.45
CA VAL A 155 -5.89 -4.99 -13.54
C VAL A 155 -5.64 -5.71 -14.86
N THR A 156 -6.56 -6.57 -15.30
CA THR A 156 -6.43 -7.30 -16.56
C THR A 156 -6.60 -6.39 -17.77
N THR A 157 -7.50 -5.39 -17.73
CA THR A 157 -7.58 -4.38 -18.80
C THR A 157 -6.26 -3.63 -18.93
N GLN A 158 -5.67 -3.19 -17.82
CA GLN A 158 -4.36 -2.56 -17.84
C GLN A 158 -3.23 -3.52 -18.27
N ARG A 159 -3.29 -4.80 -17.90
CA ARG A 159 -2.35 -5.84 -18.33
C ARG A 159 -2.33 -5.97 -19.85
N ASP A 160 -3.51 -5.97 -20.46
CA ASP A 160 -3.69 -6.23 -21.89
C ASP A 160 -3.47 -4.97 -22.74
N TRP A 161 -3.92 -3.82 -22.26
CA TRP A 161 -3.90 -2.58 -23.04
C TRP A 161 -2.68 -1.71 -22.75
N GLY A 162 -2.00 -1.90 -21.61
CA GLY A 162 -0.84 -1.09 -21.23
C GLY A 162 0.34 -1.27 -22.18
N ASN A 163 1.02 -0.17 -22.50
CA ASN A 163 2.16 -0.18 -23.42
C ASN A 163 3.32 -1.00 -22.82
N ARG A 164 3.75 -2.06 -23.51
CA ARG A 164 4.88 -2.92 -23.10
C ARG A 164 6.19 -2.60 -23.81
N THR A 165 6.15 -1.76 -24.83
CA THR A 165 7.33 -1.34 -25.60
C THR A 165 8.05 -0.19 -24.92
N ASP A 166 7.31 0.87 -24.53
CA ASP A 166 7.85 2.01 -23.80
C ASP A 166 7.41 2.00 -22.34
N ARG A 167 8.33 1.62 -21.46
CA ARG A 167 8.12 1.57 -20.00
C ARG A 167 7.74 2.94 -19.41
N LYS A 168 8.14 4.05 -20.03
CA LYS A 168 7.77 5.41 -19.58
C LYS A 168 6.29 5.72 -19.87
N ASN A 169 5.68 5.01 -20.83
CA ASN A 169 4.28 5.12 -21.23
C ASN A 169 3.41 3.96 -20.71
N ALA A 170 3.96 3.04 -19.91
CA ALA A 170 3.31 1.80 -19.51
C ALA A 170 2.24 1.93 -18.40
N LYS A 171 2.18 3.05 -17.66
CA LYS A 171 1.26 3.24 -16.52
C LYS A 171 -0.19 3.45 -16.96
N THR A 172 -1.15 3.00 -16.13
CA THR A 172 -2.61 3.11 -16.36
C THR A 172 -3.05 4.51 -16.74
N LYS A 173 -2.46 5.55 -16.13
CA LYS A 173 -2.71 6.95 -16.49
C LYS A 173 -2.53 7.25 -17.98
N TYR A 174 -1.55 6.66 -18.65
CA TYR A 174 -1.33 6.88 -20.08
C TYR A 174 -2.24 6.00 -20.94
N THR A 175 -2.59 4.81 -20.44
CA THR A 175 -3.55 3.92 -21.11
C THR A 175 -4.92 4.60 -21.16
N LEU A 176 -5.40 5.16 -20.05
CA LEU A 176 -6.66 5.91 -20.00
C LEU A 176 -6.67 7.11 -20.95
N GLU A 177 -5.59 7.88 -20.99
CA GLU A 177 -5.49 9.04 -21.89
C GLU A 177 -5.48 8.62 -23.37
N ARG A 178 -4.89 7.46 -23.68
CA ARG A 178 -4.85 6.95 -25.06
C ARG A 178 -6.21 6.43 -25.53
N VAL A 179 -6.95 5.71 -24.68
CA VAL A 179 -8.19 5.02 -25.09
C VAL A 179 -9.46 5.78 -24.72
N GLY A 180 -9.37 6.74 -23.79
CA GLY A 180 -10.51 7.43 -23.19
C GLY A 180 -11.06 6.71 -21.95
N VAL A 181 -11.57 7.49 -21.00
CA VAL A 181 -12.15 6.96 -19.73
C VAL A 181 -13.33 6.04 -20.01
N GLU A 182 -14.26 6.46 -20.86
CA GLU A 182 -15.46 5.66 -21.17
C GLU A 182 -15.14 4.33 -21.86
N THR A 183 -14.18 4.32 -22.79
CA THR A 183 -13.73 3.08 -23.45
C THR A 183 -13.14 2.09 -22.44
N PHE A 184 -12.31 2.59 -21.51
CA PHE A 184 -11.73 1.75 -20.46
C PHE A 184 -12.80 1.27 -19.48
N LYS A 185 -13.71 2.15 -19.06
CA LYS A 185 -14.84 1.82 -18.19
C LYS A 185 -15.70 0.72 -18.80
N ALA A 186 -16.07 0.83 -20.08
CA ALA A 186 -16.88 -0.16 -20.78
C ALA A 186 -16.20 -1.54 -20.84
N GLU A 187 -14.89 -1.59 -21.02
CA GLU A 187 -14.16 -2.86 -20.99
C GLU A 187 -14.10 -3.46 -19.57
N VAL A 188 -13.93 -2.63 -18.54
CA VAL A 188 -13.97 -3.08 -17.15
C VAL A 188 -15.36 -3.63 -16.81
N GLU A 189 -16.43 -2.95 -17.19
CA GLU A 189 -17.82 -3.44 -17.05
C GLU A 189 -18.00 -4.80 -17.73
N ARG A 190 -17.53 -4.94 -18.98
CA ARG A 190 -17.62 -6.18 -19.74
C ARG A 190 -16.90 -7.35 -19.05
N ARG A 191 -15.70 -7.11 -18.51
CA ARG A 191 -14.90 -8.15 -17.81
C ARG A 191 -15.45 -8.50 -16.45
N ALA A 192 -15.91 -7.50 -15.69
CA ALA A 192 -16.47 -7.70 -14.36
C ALA A 192 -17.89 -8.26 -14.38
N GLY A 193 -18.58 -8.18 -15.53
CA GLY A 193 -19.97 -8.62 -15.65
C GLY A 193 -20.96 -7.71 -14.94
N ILE A 194 -20.63 -6.41 -14.81
CA ILE A 194 -21.47 -5.42 -14.12
C ILE A 194 -21.65 -4.16 -14.97
N LYS A 195 -22.57 -3.29 -14.54
CA LYS A 195 -22.62 -1.89 -14.95
C LYS A 195 -22.39 -1.01 -13.74
N PHE A 196 -21.52 -0.02 -13.86
CA PHE A 196 -21.30 0.91 -12.76
C PHE A 196 -22.53 1.78 -12.55
N GLU A 197 -22.95 1.91 -11.30
CA GLU A 197 -23.97 2.87 -10.90
C GLU A 197 -23.37 4.30 -10.89
N PRO A 198 -24.22 5.35 -10.86
CA PRO A 198 -23.76 6.71 -10.63
C PRO A 198 -22.91 6.81 -9.35
N ILE A 199 -21.91 7.69 -9.38
CA ILE A 199 -21.09 7.98 -8.19
C ILE A 199 -21.99 8.39 -7.03
N ARG A 200 -21.77 7.78 -5.87
CA ARG A 200 -22.41 8.20 -4.64
C ARG A 200 -21.64 9.37 -4.02
N PRO A 201 -22.29 10.33 -3.34
CA PRO A 201 -21.60 11.49 -2.78
C PRO A 201 -20.49 11.11 -1.80
N TYR A 202 -19.35 11.80 -1.89
CA TYR A 202 -18.25 11.72 -0.94
C TYR A 202 -17.51 13.06 -0.92
N GLU A 203 -16.82 13.37 0.18
CA GLU A 203 -15.96 14.53 0.28
C GLU A 203 -14.68 14.19 1.04
N PHE A 204 -13.61 14.95 0.81
CA PHE A 204 -12.39 14.84 1.59
C PHE A 204 -12.03 16.17 2.25
N THR A 205 -11.74 16.14 3.54
CA THR A 205 -11.41 17.34 4.34
C THR A 205 -9.92 17.44 4.64
N GLY A 206 -9.17 16.35 4.50
CA GLY A 206 -7.73 16.36 4.79
C GLY A 206 -6.99 15.09 4.42
N ARG A 207 -5.66 15.17 4.51
CA ARG A 207 -4.71 14.07 4.23
C ARG A 207 -3.72 13.83 5.37
N GLY A 208 -3.78 14.65 6.42
CA GLY A 208 -2.82 14.57 7.52
C GLY A 208 -3.23 13.53 8.55
N ASP A 209 -2.23 12.95 9.20
CA ASP A 209 -2.45 12.08 10.35
C ASP A 209 -2.97 12.86 11.57
N ARG A 210 -3.70 12.17 12.43
CA ARG A 210 -4.18 12.70 13.72
C ARG A 210 -3.12 12.47 14.80
N ILE A 211 -2.10 13.33 14.85
CA ILE A 211 -0.98 13.23 15.80
C ILE A 211 -1.47 13.30 17.25
N GLY A 212 -0.96 12.41 18.10
CA GLY A 212 -1.36 12.31 19.50
C GLY A 212 -2.49 11.31 19.73
N TRP A 213 -3.16 11.44 20.88
CA TRP A 213 -4.25 10.55 21.28
C TRP A 213 -5.56 10.91 20.61
N VAL A 214 -6.24 9.87 20.12
CA VAL A 214 -7.61 9.91 19.63
C VAL A 214 -8.40 8.78 20.26
N LYS A 215 -9.63 9.04 20.70
CA LYS A 215 -10.55 7.99 21.15
C LYS A 215 -11.24 7.37 19.93
N GLY A 216 -11.19 6.05 19.81
CA GLY A 216 -11.96 5.25 18.86
C GLY A 216 -13.38 4.98 19.38
N ILE A 217 -14.24 4.43 18.53
CA ILE A 217 -15.64 4.13 18.91
C ILE A 217 -15.79 2.84 19.73
N ASP A 218 -14.72 2.06 19.86
CA ASP A 218 -14.65 0.81 20.64
C ASP A 218 -14.15 1.03 22.07
N ASP A 219 -14.26 2.26 22.59
CA ASP A 219 -13.70 2.72 23.88
C ASP A 219 -12.18 2.52 24.03
N LYS A 220 -11.48 2.28 22.92
CA LYS A 220 -10.02 2.24 22.86
C LYS A 220 -9.44 3.54 22.34
N TRP A 221 -8.15 3.70 22.53
CA TRP A 221 -7.40 4.89 22.16
C TRP A 221 -6.32 4.57 21.13
N HIS A 222 -6.04 5.53 20.26
CA HIS A 222 -5.00 5.43 19.24
C HIS A 222 -4.00 6.56 19.45
N LEU A 223 -2.72 6.22 19.67
CA LEU A 223 -1.64 7.20 19.77
C LEU A 223 -0.87 7.24 18.45
N THR A 224 -1.05 8.31 17.69
CA THR A 224 -0.23 8.52 16.49
C THR A 224 1.06 9.25 16.84
N LEU A 225 2.19 8.57 16.60
CA LEU A 225 3.54 9.07 16.83
C LEU A 225 4.07 9.69 15.54
N PHE A 226 4.45 10.97 15.60
CA PHE A 226 5.15 11.61 14.49
C PHE A 226 6.59 11.09 14.42
N ILE A 227 6.97 10.54 13.26
CA ILE A 227 8.30 10.02 13.00
C ILE A 227 8.86 10.75 11.79
N GLU A 228 9.83 11.62 12.03
CA GLU A 228 10.47 12.40 10.97
C GLU A 228 11.03 11.48 9.87
N ASN A 229 10.52 11.63 8.64
CA ASN A 229 10.84 10.82 7.46
C ASN A 229 10.59 9.30 7.62
N GLY A 230 9.78 8.88 8.60
CA GLY A 230 9.59 7.48 8.96
C GLY A 230 10.87 6.75 9.37
N ARG A 231 11.92 7.48 9.75
CA ARG A 231 13.23 6.89 10.07
C ARG A 231 13.28 6.48 11.53
N ILE A 232 13.08 5.19 11.77
CA ILE A 232 13.20 4.60 13.11
C ILE A 232 14.66 4.19 13.35
N LEU A 233 15.37 5.00 14.12
CA LEU A 233 16.74 4.77 14.58
C LEU A 233 16.91 5.38 15.98
N ASP A 234 17.85 4.85 16.76
CA ASP A 234 18.26 5.50 18.00
C ASP A 234 19.24 6.63 17.69
N TYR A 235 18.88 7.83 18.13
CA TYR A 235 19.74 9.03 18.08
C TYR A 235 20.21 9.39 19.49
N PRO A 236 21.33 10.13 19.63
CA PRO A 236 21.73 10.69 20.92
C PRO A 236 20.58 11.49 21.56
N GLY A 237 20.15 11.09 22.75
CA GLY A 237 19.02 11.71 23.48
C GLY A 237 17.63 11.45 22.90
N ARG A 238 17.49 10.65 21.84
CA ARG A 238 16.19 10.25 21.25
C ARG A 238 16.25 8.79 20.76
N PRO A 239 16.20 7.81 21.69
CA PRO A 239 16.25 6.38 21.35
C PRO A 239 14.91 5.87 20.78
N LEU A 240 14.53 6.34 19.59
CA LEU A 240 13.21 6.06 18.98
C LEU A 240 12.96 4.56 18.73
N LYS A 241 13.98 3.84 18.23
CA LYS A 241 13.87 2.41 17.92
C LYS A 241 13.71 1.59 19.20
N THR A 242 14.49 1.92 20.23
CA THR A 242 14.38 1.29 21.54
C THR A 242 13.03 1.60 22.18
N GLY A 243 12.55 2.85 22.12
CA GLY A 243 11.23 3.22 22.66
C GLY A 243 10.07 2.46 22.01
N LEU A 244 10.08 2.35 20.68
CA LEU A 244 9.07 1.55 19.97
C LEU A 244 9.14 0.07 20.32
N LEU A 245 10.34 -0.48 20.54
CA LEU A 245 10.51 -1.86 20.99
C LEU A 245 9.94 -2.07 22.40
N GLU A 246 10.17 -1.14 23.34
CA GLU A 246 9.60 -1.23 24.69
C GLU A 246 8.07 -1.10 24.68
N ILE A 247 7.53 -0.22 23.84
CA ILE A 247 6.07 -0.14 23.61
C ILE A 247 5.56 -1.48 23.05
N ALA A 248 6.23 -2.05 22.05
CA ALA A 248 5.82 -3.32 21.43
C ALA A 248 5.78 -4.50 22.42
N LYS A 249 6.65 -4.52 23.43
CA LYS A 249 6.67 -5.57 24.46
C LYS A 249 5.46 -5.53 25.40
N VAL A 250 4.81 -4.38 25.56
CA VAL A 250 3.74 -4.17 26.55
C VAL A 250 2.39 -3.89 25.91
N HIS A 251 2.39 -3.45 24.65
CA HIS A 251 1.19 -3.16 23.88
C HIS A 251 0.41 -4.45 23.57
N GLN A 252 -0.90 -4.40 23.76
CA GLN A 252 -1.81 -5.56 23.56
C GLN A 252 -2.58 -5.49 22.24
N GLY A 253 -2.41 -4.40 21.48
CA GLY A 253 -3.04 -4.22 20.18
C GLY A 253 -2.03 -4.35 19.05
N GLU A 254 -2.25 -3.55 18.01
CA GLU A 254 -1.44 -3.54 16.80
C GLU A 254 -0.75 -2.19 16.61
N PHE A 255 0.24 -2.17 15.70
CA PHE A 255 0.74 -0.94 15.11
C PHE A 255 0.19 -0.76 13.70
N ARG A 256 -0.15 0.47 13.34
CA ARG A 256 -0.53 0.84 11.97
C ARG A 256 0.48 1.82 11.39
N ILE A 257 1.07 1.47 10.26
CA ILE A 257 1.99 2.36 9.53
C ILE A 257 1.13 3.25 8.63
N THR A 258 1.27 4.57 8.75
CA THR A 258 0.48 5.51 7.97
C THR A 258 1.13 5.80 6.61
N ALA A 259 0.32 6.26 5.65
CA ALA A 259 0.82 6.72 4.35
C ALA A 259 1.72 7.98 4.47
N ASN A 260 1.64 8.69 5.60
CA ASN A 260 2.48 9.85 5.93
C ASN A 260 3.79 9.47 6.65
N GLN A 261 4.18 8.19 6.62
CA GLN A 261 5.42 7.67 7.24
C GLN A 261 5.45 7.73 8.77
N ASN A 262 4.29 7.83 9.43
CA ASN A 262 4.18 7.78 10.88
C ASN A 262 3.73 6.40 11.36
N LEU A 263 3.63 6.24 12.68
CA LEU A 263 3.21 5.00 13.32
C LEU A 263 2.10 5.27 14.34
N ILE A 264 1.05 4.46 14.31
CA ILE A 264 -0.05 4.49 15.28
C ILE A 264 0.08 3.30 16.22
N VAL A 265 0.13 3.57 17.53
CA VAL A 265 -0.12 2.58 18.58
C VAL A 265 -1.63 2.46 18.72
N ALA A 266 -2.22 1.47 18.06
CA ALA A 266 -3.67 1.38 17.89
C ALA A 266 -4.33 0.50 18.96
N SER A 267 -5.58 0.83 19.31
CA SER A 267 -6.41 0.01 20.18
C SER A 267 -5.83 -0.16 21.59
N VAL A 268 -5.32 0.93 22.16
CA VAL A 268 -4.81 1.02 23.53
C VAL A 268 -5.97 1.16 24.51
N PRO A 269 -6.14 0.24 25.48
CA PRO A 269 -7.09 0.41 26.57
C PRO A 269 -6.83 1.69 27.38
N GLU A 270 -7.88 2.31 27.90
CA GLU A 270 -7.75 3.60 28.60
C GLU A 270 -6.80 3.55 29.80
N ASP A 271 -6.80 2.46 30.56
CA ASP A 271 -5.92 2.20 31.70
C ASP A 271 -4.44 2.04 31.31
N GLN A 272 -4.14 1.71 30.05
CA GLN A 272 -2.77 1.57 29.54
C GLN A 272 -2.20 2.88 28.95
N LYS A 273 -3.02 3.92 28.74
CA LYS A 273 -2.58 5.18 28.11
C LYS A 273 -1.37 5.79 28.79
N ALA A 274 -1.41 5.91 30.12
CA ALA A 274 -0.33 6.53 30.90
C ALA A 274 1.00 5.79 30.74
N ARG A 275 0.95 4.44 30.71
CA ARG A 275 2.14 3.60 30.52
C ARG A 275 2.74 3.77 29.12
N ILE A 276 1.92 3.70 28.09
CA ILE A 276 2.36 3.85 26.69
C ILE A 276 2.90 5.26 26.44
N GLU A 277 2.20 6.29 26.93
CA GLU A 277 2.63 7.67 26.81
C GLU A 277 3.95 7.93 27.53
N LYS A 278 4.15 7.37 28.73
CA LYS A 278 5.42 7.48 29.45
C LYS A 278 6.58 6.91 28.61
N LEU A 279 6.43 5.69 28.09
CA LEU A 279 7.44 5.08 27.22
C LEU A 279 7.71 5.94 25.97
N ALA A 280 6.67 6.45 25.33
CA ALA A 280 6.80 7.29 24.15
C ALA A 280 7.52 8.62 24.44
N ARG A 281 7.21 9.26 25.58
CA ARG A 281 7.86 10.51 26.01
C ARG A 281 9.32 10.29 26.41
N ASP A 282 9.60 9.29 27.24
CA ASP A 282 10.94 9.00 27.74
C ASP A 282 11.94 8.71 26.61
N HIS A 283 11.46 8.18 25.49
CA HIS A 283 12.29 7.85 24.32
C HIS A 283 12.24 8.90 23.21
N GLY A 284 11.58 10.04 23.43
CA GLY A 284 11.53 11.16 22.49
C GLY A 284 10.58 10.98 21.29
N LEU A 285 9.69 9.99 21.33
CA LEU A 285 8.69 9.71 20.28
C LEU A 285 7.51 10.72 20.29
N MET A 286 7.34 11.46 21.39
CA MET A 286 6.31 12.50 21.54
C MET A 286 6.87 13.91 21.73
N ASN A 287 8.12 14.14 21.31
CA ASN A 287 8.72 15.47 21.38
C ASN A 287 7.87 16.50 20.62
N ALA A 288 7.77 17.71 21.18
CA ALA A 288 7.08 18.80 20.52
C ALA A 288 7.79 19.10 19.19
N VAL A 289 7.03 18.99 18.11
CA VAL A 289 7.46 19.37 16.76
C VAL A 289 6.63 20.57 16.33
N THR A 290 7.24 21.44 15.52
CA THR A 290 6.55 22.66 15.07
C THR A 290 5.27 22.29 14.31
N PRO A 291 4.24 23.17 14.32
CA PRO A 291 3.06 22.96 13.51
C PRO A 291 3.38 22.74 12.03
N ALA A 292 4.45 23.36 11.51
CA ALA A 292 4.92 23.13 10.14
C ALA A 292 5.44 21.70 9.92
N ALA A 293 6.21 21.15 10.87
CA ALA A 293 6.67 19.76 10.84
C ALA A 293 5.50 18.77 10.99
N ARG A 294 4.52 19.02 11.86
CA ARG A 294 3.29 18.19 11.96
C ARG A 294 2.41 18.27 10.71
N LYS A 295 2.41 19.43 10.06
CA LYS A 295 1.70 19.71 8.80
C LYS A 295 2.55 19.41 7.57
N THR A 296 3.72 18.74 7.67
CA THR A 296 4.42 18.29 6.47
C THR A 296 3.54 17.28 5.74
N ARG A 297 2.68 17.82 4.88
CA ARG A 297 1.82 17.12 3.92
C ARG A 297 2.65 16.41 2.84
N TRP A 298 3.97 16.41 2.99
CA TRP A 298 4.92 15.94 2.00
C TRP A 298 6.05 15.15 2.67
N PRO A 299 5.87 13.83 2.86
CA PRO A 299 6.95 12.96 3.27
C PRO A 299 8.14 13.07 2.29
N ALA A 300 9.36 13.05 2.81
CA ALA A 300 10.55 13.00 1.97
C ALA A 300 10.84 11.55 1.54
N SER A 301 11.28 11.37 0.29
CA SER A 301 11.80 10.09 -0.16
C SER A 301 13.23 9.86 0.36
N PRO A 302 13.68 8.61 0.58
CA PRO A 302 14.99 8.30 1.14
C PRO A 302 16.20 8.94 0.44
N SER A 303 16.10 9.24 -0.85
CA SER A 303 17.13 9.90 -1.68
C SER A 303 18.57 9.36 -1.45
N ARG A 304 19.55 10.22 -1.17
CA ARG A 304 20.93 9.83 -0.81
C ARG A 304 21.07 9.77 0.72
N PRO A 305 21.91 8.89 1.31
CA PRO A 305 22.79 7.90 0.71
C PRO A 305 22.26 6.47 0.94
N ALA A 306 21.42 5.93 0.06
CA ALA A 306 21.14 4.49 0.07
C ALA A 306 22.38 3.70 -0.41
N ARG A 307 23.43 3.60 0.42
CA ARG A 307 24.60 2.75 0.14
C ARG A 307 24.21 1.30 0.40
N TRP A 308 23.92 0.57 -0.67
CA TRP A 308 23.89 -0.89 -0.65
C TRP A 308 25.33 -1.40 -0.53
N ARG A 309 25.83 -1.64 0.69
CA ARG A 309 27.03 -2.47 0.88
C ARG A 309 26.60 -3.92 0.69
N TRP A 310 26.70 -4.41 -0.55
CA TRP A 310 26.78 -5.84 -0.79
C TRP A 310 28.10 -6.33 -0.16
N ARG A 311 28.05 -6.86 1.07
CA ARG A 311 29.09 -7.81 1.50
C ARG A 311 28.86 -9.07 0.68
N LYS A 312 29.66 -9.27 -0.37
CA LYS A 312 29.73 -10.60 -1.01
C LYS A 312 30.06 -11.61 0.10
N PRO A 313 29.28 -12.69 0.27
CA PRO A 313 29.79 -13.85 0.98
C PRO A 313 30.98 -14.38 0.19
N SER A 314 32.14 -14.52 0.84
CA SER A 314 33.29 -15.19 0.27
C SER A 314 32.99 -16.69 0.15
N VAL A 315 32.31 -17.08 -0.93
CA VAL A 315 32.22 -18.48 -1.33
C VAL A 315 33.41 -18.73 -2.26
N SER A 316 34.45 -19.38 -1.75
CA SER A 316 35.55 -19.88 -2.56
C SER A 316 35.07 -21.07 -3.39
N CYS A 317 34.60 -20.84 -4.60
CA CYS A 317 34.46 -21.90 -5.59
C CYS A 317 35.86 -22.21 -6.15
N ARG A 318 36.43 -23.37 -5.77
CA ARG A 318 37.56 -23.96 -6.51
C ARG A 318 37.04 -24.45 -7.87
N PRO A 319 37.69 -24.12 -9.00
CA PRO A 319 37.31 -24.70 -10.28
C PRO A 319 37.83 -26.14 -10.37
N LEU A 320 36.90 -27.08 -10.57
CA LEU A 320 37.19 -28.41 -11.08
C LEU A 320 37.64 -28.28 -12.53
N SER A 321 38.93 -28.53 -12.78
CA SER A 321 39.48 -28.60 -14.13
C SER A 321 39.14 -29.94 -14.79
N THR A 322 38.13 -29.97 -15.65
CA THR A 322 37.98 -31.04 -16.64
C THR A 322 38.65 -30.59 -17.94
N ARG A 323 39.87 -31.09 -18.18
CA ARG A 323 40.53 -31.10 -19.50
C ARG A 323 39.93 -32.25 -20.31
N TRP A 324 39.38 -31.95 -21.47
CA TRP A 324 39.18 -32.90 -22.56
C TRP A 324 40.04 -32.46 -23.74
N LYS A 325 40.96 -33.34 -24.17
CA LYS A 325 41.43 -33.62 -25.54
C LYS A 325 42.88 -34.13 -25.51
N GLY A 326 43.10 -35.31 -26.11
CA GLY A 326 44.40 -35.94 -26.34
C GLY A 326 44.51 -37.23 -25.57
#